data_AF-A0A355VWE8-F1
#
_entry.id   AF-A0A355VWE8-F1
#
_cell.length_a   1.000
_cell.length_b   1.000
_cell.length_c   1.000
_cell.angle_alpha   90.00
_cell.angle_beta   90.00
_cell.angle_gamma   90.00
#
_symmetry.space_group_name_H-M   'P 1'
#
loop_
_entity.id
_entity.type
_entity.pdbx_description
1 polymer ?
#
loop_
_entity_poly.entity_id
_entity_poly.type
_entity_poly.pdbx_seq_one_letter_code
_entity_poly.pdbx_strand_id
1 'polypeptide(L)'
;MTKKKWSLTFTRDAEKKFLKLDKPIQKRFQKYIQKILDSGDPREFGKPLKSNLAGLWRYRIGDYRLICVIEDTQLVITTVDLDHRKDVYDTH
;
A
#
# COMPACT_ATOMS: atom_id res chain seq x y z
N MET A 1 -7.95 -25.58 8.44
CA MET A 1 -8.31 -24.34 7.73
C MET A 1 -7.05 -23.83 7.03
N THR A 2 -6.94 -24.01 5.71
CA THR A 2 -5.77 -23.60 4.93
C THR A 2 -5.74 -22.07 4.84
N LYS A 3 -4.75 -21.44 5.48
CA LYS A 3 -4.50 -20.00 5.35
C LYS A 3 -4.24 -19.70 3.87
N LYS A 4 -5.06 -18.85 3.24
CA LYS A 4 -4.87 -18.45 1.84
C LYS A 4 -3.51 -17.74 1.75
N LYS A 5 -2.59 -18.26 0.94
CA LYS A 5 -1.24 -17.70 0.82
C LYS A 5 -1.28 -16.54 -0.17
N TRP A 6 -1.08 -15.33 0.34
CA TRP A 6 -1.08 -14.12 -0.47
C TRP A 6 0.30 -13.87 -1.08
N SER A 7 0.34 -13.48 -2.36
CA SER A 7 1.54 -12.99 -3.04
C SER A 7 1.54 -11.46 -3.10
N LEU A 8 2.73 -10.89 -3.24
CA LEU A 8 2.96 -9.45 -3.33
C LEU A 8 3.76 -9.14 -4.59
N THR A 9 3.31 -8.16 -5.36
CA THR A 9 4.05 -7.64 -6.52
C THR A 9 3.99 -6.12 -6.53
N PHE A 10 5.07 -5.47 -6.92
CA PHE A 10 5.10 -4.03 -7.15
C PHE A 10 5.02 -3.76 -8.65
N THR A 11 4.27 -2.74 -9.05
CA THR A 11 4.48 -2.15 -10.37
C THR A 11 5.86 -1.50 -10.41
N ARG A 12 6.41 -1.33 -11.62
CA ARG A 12 7.72 -0.69 -11.79
C ARG A 12 7.80 0.70 -11.16
N ASP A 13 6.71 1.47 -11.23
CA ASP A 13 6.67 2.81 -10.65
C ASP A 13 6.51 2.78 -9.13
N ALA A 14 5.74 1.84 -8.59
CA ALA A 14 5.63 1.62 -7.16
C ALA A 14 6.99 1.22 -6.56
N GLU A 15 7.71 0.32 -7.21
CA GLU A 15 9.03 -0.13 -6.79
C GLU A 15 10.01 1.06 -6.77
N LYS A 16 10.07 1.84 -7.84
CA LYS A 16 10.91 3.06 -7.88
C LYS A 16 10.58 4.03 -6.76
N LYS A 17 9.29 4.31 -6.49
CA LYS A 17 8.88 5.19 -5.39
C LYS A 17 9.25 4.61 -4.04
N PHE A 18 9.03 3.31 -3.85
CA PHE A 18 9.36 2.60 -2.62
C PHE A 18 10.87 2.66 -2.31
N LEU A 19 11.72 2.44 -3.33
CA LEU A 19 13.17 2.49 -3.19
C LEU A 19 13.70 3.91 -2.88
N LYS A 20 12.94 4.97 -3.22
CA LYS A 20 13.27 6.36 -2.85
C LYS A 20 12.94 6.70 -1.40
N LEU A 21 12.13 5.91 -0.71
CA LEU A 21 11.85 6.11 0.71
C LEU A 21 13.12 5.84 1.52
N ASP A 22 13.25 6.46 2.69
CA ASP A 22 14.37 6.14 3.58
C ASP A 22 14.25 4.69 4.13
N LYS A 23 15.37 4.13 4.59
CA LYS A 23 15.40 2.74 5.10
C LYS A 23 14.41 2.50 6.24
N PRO A 24 14.24 3.42 7.23
CA PRO A 24 13.23 3.27 8.27
C PRO A 24 11.79 3.15 7.75
N ILE A 25 11.41 3.98 6.78
CA ILE A 25 10.06 3.93 6.19
C ILE A 25 9.90 2.64 5.38
N GLN A 26 10.88 2.25 4.56
CA GLN A 26 10.83 0.98 3.83
C GLN A 26 10.58 -0.21 4.77
N LYS A 27 11.29 -0.28 5.91
CA LYS A 27 11.09 -1.32 6.93
C LYS A 27 9.69 -1.29 7.53
N ARG A 28 9.13 -0.10 7.79
CA ARG A 28 7.77 0.05 8.30
C ARG A 28 6.74 -0.49 7.32
N PHE A 29 6.91 -0.18 6.04
CA PHE A 29 6.08 -0.72 4.97
C PHE A 29 6.18 -2.24 4.86
N GLN A 30 7.39 -2.80 4.82
CA GLN A 30 7.60 -4.25 4.77
C GLN A 30 6.91 -4.96 5.92
N LYS A 31 7.05 -4.46 7.15
CA LYS A 31 6.39 -5.03 8.33
C LYS A 31 4.86 -4.96 8.22
N TYR A 32 4.33 -3.86 7.72
CA TYR A 32 2.90 -3.69 7.55
C TYR A 32 2.33 -4.59 6.44
N ILE A 33 3.03 -4.70 5.31
CA ILE A 33 2.65 -5.61 4.22
C ILE A 33 2.68 -7.06 4.70
N GLN A 34 3.72 -7.47 5.43
CA GLN A 34 3.79 -8.83 5.99
C GLN A 34 2.57 -9.13 6.89
N LYS A 35 2.19 -8.18 7.76
CA LYS A 35 0.99 -8.28 8.59
C LYS A 35 -0.28 -8.49 7.76
N ILE A 36 -0.41 -7.78 6.63
CA ILE A 36 -1.53 -7.95 5.70
C ILE A 36 -1.54 -9.38 5.12
N LEU A 37 -0.40 -9.84 4.59
CA LEU A 37 -0.30 -11.18 3.98
C LEU A 37 -0.60 -12.28 5.00
N ASP A 38 -0.24 -12.08 6.27
CA ASP A 38 -0.46 -13.02 7.36
C ASP A 38 -1.90 -13.03 7.91
N SER A 39 -2.72 -12.02 7.59
CA SER A 39 -4.09 -11.92 8.11
C SER A 39 -5.06 -12.90 7.47
N GLY A 40 -4.80 -13.31 6.23
CA GLY A 40 -5.70 -14.14 5.45
C GLY A 40 -6.72 -13.34 4.62
N ASP A 41 -7.06 -12.11 5.02
CA ASP A 41 -7.84 -11.16 4.21
C ASP A 41 -7.28 -9.72 4.26
N PRO A 42 -6.57 -9.27 3.21
CA PRO A 42 -6.05 -7.92 3.09
C PRO A 42 -7.09 -6.81 3.20
N ARG A 43 -8.35 -7.11 2.90
CA ARG A 43 -9.45 -6.15 2.92
C ARG A 43 -9.75 -5.65 4.33
N GLU A 44 -9.32 -6.36 5.37
CA GLU A 44 -9.49 -5.97 6.77
C GLU A 44 -8.65 -4.74 7.16
N PHE A 45 -7.53 -4.49 6.47
CA PHE A 45 -6.58 -3.41 6.81
C PHE A 45 -6.71 -2.18 5.91
N GLY A 46 -7.39 -2.34 4.78
CA GLY A 46 -7.53 -1.32 3.74
C GLY A 46 -8.93 -0.75 3.65
N LYS A 47 -9.06 0.33 2.87
CA LYS A 47 -10.37 0.83 2.43
C LYS A 47 -10.42 0.84 0.90
N PRO A 48 -11.52 0.38 0.29
CA PRO A 48 -11.69 0.51 -1.15
C PRO A 48 -11.80 1.99 -1.51
N LEU A 49 -11.18 2.37 -2.63
CA LEU A 49 -11.38 3.66 -3.26
C LEU A 49 -12.69 3.64 -4.07
N LYS A 50 -13.24 4.82 -4.33
CA LYS A 50 -14.56 5.01 -4.96
C LYS A 50 -14.42 5.71 -6.31
N SER A 51 -15.52 5.75 -7.07
CA SER A 51 -15.63 6.47 -8.35
C SER A 51 -14.62 5.96 -9.40
N ASN A 52 -13.92 6.85 -10.09
CA ASN A 52 -12.89 6.56 -11.09
C ASN A 52 -11.70 5.72 -10.58
N LEU A 53 -11.58 5.51 -9.26
CA LEU A 53 -10.56 4.67 -8.64
C LEU A 53 -11.15 3.38 -8.03
N ALA A 54 -12.39 3.03 -8.38
CA ALA A 54 -13.00 1.77 -7.96
C ALA A 54 -12.13 0.56 -8.37
N GLY A 55 -12.05 -0.43 -7.47
CA GLY A 55 -11.15 -1.59 -7.63
C GLY A 55 -9.79 -1.41 -6.96
N LEU A 56 -9.36 -0.16 -6.71
CA LEU A 56 -8.16 0.11 -5.92
C LEU A 56 -8.45 0.12 -4.42
N TRP A 57 -7.43 -0.25 -3.65
CA TRP A 57 -7.44 -0.32 -2.20
C TRP A 57 -6.36 0.58 -1.63
N ARG A 58 -6.70 1.28 -0.54
CA ARG A 58 -5.80 2.18 0.17
C ARG A 58 -5.54 1.69 1.58
N TYR A 59 -4.27 1.64 1.94
CA TYR A 59 -3.80 1.35 3.30
C TYR A 59 -3.08 2.57 3.87
N ARG A 60 -3.27 2.84 5.16
CA ARG A 60 -2.58 3.92 5.87
C ARG A 60 -1.43 3.34 6.69
N ILE A 61 -0.21 3.78 6.42
CA ILE A 61 1.01 3.34 7.09
C ILE A 61 1.71 4.58 7.66
N GLY A 62 1.31 4.98 8.87
CA GLY A 62 1.73 6.26 9.46
C GLY A 62 1.24 7.44 8.61
N ASP A 63 2.19 8.24 8.12
CA ASP A 63 1.94 9.38 7.22
C ASP A 63 1.99 8.98 5.75
N TYR A 64 2.08 7.70 5.42
CA TYR A 64 2.07 7.24 4.04
C TYR A 64 0.79 6.49 3.70
N ARG A 65 0.51 6.44 2.39
CA ARG A 65 -0.53 5.64 1.77
C ARG A 65 0.09 4.66 0.81
N LEU A 66 -0.34 3.41 0.93
CA LEU A 66 -0.07 2.37 -0.04
C LEU A 66 -1.36 2.11 -0.82
N ILE A 67 -1.28 2.19 -2.14
CA ILE A 67 -2.39 1.90 -3.04
C ILE A 67 -2.10 0.61 -3.78
N CYS A 68 -3.05 -0.31 -3.79
CA CYS A 68 -2.91 -1.58 -4.48
C CYS A 68 -4.20 -2.01 -5.18
N VAL A 69 -4.09 -2.97 -6.09
CA VAL A 69 -5.20 -3.80 -6.54
C VAL A 69 -5.14 -5.11 -5.75
N ILE A 70 -6.31 -5.69 -5.45
CA ILE A 70 -6.43 -7.02 -4.86
C ILE A 70 -7.03 -7.94 -5.93
N GLU A 71 -6.22 -8.84 -6.47
CA GLU A 71 -6.60 -9.80 -7.51
C GLU A 71 -6.50 -11.21 -6.94
N ASP A 72 -7.62 -11.87 -6.66
CA ASP A 72 -7.72 -13.22 -6.08
C ASP A 72 -6.92 -13.50 -4.80
N THR A 73 -5.61 -13.77 -4.93
CA THR A 73 -4.63 -14.02 -3.86
C THR A 73 -3.36 -13.18 -4.03
N GLN A 74 -3.42 -12.11 -4.80
CA GLN A 74 -2.29 -11.24 -5.12
C GLN A 74 -2.60 -9.80 -4.74
N LEU A 75 -1.66 -9.17 -4.01
CA LEU A 75 -1.62 -7.73 -3.85
C LEU A 75 -0.66 -7.14 -4.88
N VAL A 76 -1.20 -6.34 -5.79
CA VAL A 76 -0.41 -5.58 -6.77
C VAL A 76 -0.28 -4.15 -6.27
N ILE A 77 0.87 -3.81 -5.69
CA ILE A 77 1.16 -2.46 -5.20
C ILE A 77 1.38 -1.56 -6.40
N THR A 78 0.48 -0.59 -6.57
CA THR A 78 0.50 0.35 -7.70
C THR A 78 1.23 1.63 -7.37
N THR A 79 1.19 2.07 -6.11
CA THR A 79 1.94 3.24 -5.67
C THR A 79 2.07 3.33 -4.15
N VAL A 80 3.09 4.05 -3.70
CA VAL A 80 3.32 4.44 -2.31
C VAL A 80 3.54 5.95 -2.29
N ASP A 81 2.71 6.66 -1.54
CA ASP A 81 2.71 8.13 -1.52
C ASP A 81 2.64 8.66 -0.09
N LEU A 82 3.24 9.81 0.15
CA LEU A 82 3.06 10.53 1.41
C LEU A 82 1.62 11.07 1.47
N ASP A 83 0.99 10.96 2.63
CA ASP A 83 -0.24 11.64 2.96
C ASP A 83 0.04 13.13 3.00
N HIS A 84 -0.08 13.78 1.84
CA HIS A 84 -0.33 15.21 1.77
C HIS A 84 -1.66 15.44 2.48
N ARG A 85 -1.59 15.73 3.79
CA ARG A 85 -2.62 16.57 4.41
C ARG A 85 -2.70 17.79 3.51
N LYS A 86 -3.89 18.10 3.00
CA LYS A 86 -4.14 19.33 2.25
C LYS A 86 -3.39 20.50 2.90
N ASP A 87 -2.66 21.22 2.07
CA ASP A 87 -1.97 22.49 2.30
C ASP A 87 -0.74 22.55 3.23
N VAL A 88 0.10 23.54 2.93
CA VAL A 88 1.38 23.95 3.54
C VAL A 88 2.55 23.02 3.12
N TYR A 89 3.33 23.26 2.07
CA TYR A 89 4.00 24.51 1.68
C TYR A 89 4.13 24.61 0.15
N ASP A 90 3.40 25.58 -0.42
CA ASP A 90 4.04 26.53 -1.32
C ASP A 90 4.94 27.45 -0.45
N THR A 91 5.88 28.19 -1.04
CA THR A 91 6.90 29.05 -0.41
C THR A 91 8.22 28.36 0.03
N HIS A 92 9.15 28.15 -0.91
CA HIS A 92 10.34 29.02 -1.17
C HIS A 92 11.23 28.42 -2.26
#